data_AF-A0A836C7G8-F1
#
_entry.id   AF-A0A836C7G8-F1
#
_cell.length_a   1.000
_cell.length_b   1.000
_cell.length_c   1.000
_cell.angle_alpha   90.00
_cell.angle_beta   90.00
_cell.angle_gamma   90.00
#
_symmetry.space_group_name_H-M   'P 1'
#
loop_
_entity.id
_entity.type
_entity.pdbx_description
1 polymer ?
#
loop_
_entity_poly.entity_id
_entity_poly.type
_entity_poly.pdbx_seq_one_letter_code
_entity_poly.pdbx_strand_id
1 'polypeptide(L)'
;MPGKARPSNVSKLRPAQRALLKLEGQFARLKDESASLEQVNVRLKQKLSVLEAIVPVHERQEVRLPSEPPRSPSVELSEPPLGQFCCPSPDPRSEPRGPGTGSACSSGGIHALAAARRASGSPGPSDDEVHSRWIRSWLKWAREGALLLAAYETRPSERYLKRMEEAHHALMADVVALNLHHRELISNMSNLNLDTGEEETPPDNFWQEVANGLRLSPEQVAACRTTLSLYRERMAAVLAERRTLAAQLDACMRALTQKEAGGPAAASGRRREQLTLEMEQVSAALADNVATEGQCVALARDLLGSPVFSCLQCVRGTVISYPYMPDALAIVTAAAAAQTATGDGSGA
;
A
#
# COMPACT_ATOMS: atom_id res chain seq x y z
N MET A 1 30.10 -26.72 26.30
CA MET A 1 31.26 -25.81 26.14
C MET A 1 31.52 -25.62 24.64
N PRO A 2 30.95 -24.60 23.98
CA PRO A 2 31.22 -24.33 22.57
C PRO A 2 32.66 -23.83 22.41
N GLY A 3 33.47 -24.54 21.63
CA GLY A 3 34.87 -24.21 21.40
C GLY A 3 35.00 -22.91 20.61
N LYS A 4 35.72 -21.93 21.16
CA LYS A 4 36.11 -20.71 20.45
C LYS A 4 36.95 -21.09 19.22
N ALA A 5 36.36 -21.02 18.04
CA ALA A 5 37.08 -21.17 16.78
C ALA A 5 38.13 -20.06 16.67
N ARG A 6 39.42 -20.44 16.52
CA ARG A 6 40.50 -19.49 16.27
C ARG A 6 40.23 -18.73 14.96
N PRO A 7 40.40 -17.40 14.93
CA PRO A 7 40.24 -16.62 13.70
C PRO A 7 41.26 -17.11 12.66
N SER A 8 40.77 -17.61 11.54
CA SER A 8 41.60 -18.04 10.42
C SER A 8 42.27 -16.82 9.78
N ASN A 9 43.57 -16.90 9.49
CA ASN A 9 44.35 -15.85 8.84
C ASN A 9 43.98 -15.74 7.34
N VAL A 10 42.75 -15.36 7.03
CA VAL A 10 42.22 -15.24 5.66
C VAL A 10 42.98 -14.16 4.86
N SER A 11 43.63 -13.21 5.53
CA SER A 11 44.41 -12.14 4.91
C SER A 11 45.71 -12.59 4.24
N LYS A 12 46.21 -13.80 4.54
CA LYS A 12 47.44 -14.34 3.93
C LYS A 12 47.21 -15.17 2.65
N LEU A 13 45.95 -15.35 2.25
CA LEU A 13 45.60 -16.18 1.09
C LEU A 13 45.81 -15.43 -0.22
N ARG A 14 46.33 -16.15 -1.23
CA ARG A 14 46.48 -15.61 -2.59
C ARG A 14 45.11 -15.17 -3.14
N PRO A 15 45.02 -14.16 -4.02
CA PRO A 15 43.75 -13.71 -4.60
C PRO A 15 42.88 -14.87 -5.15
N ALA A 16 43.48 -15.83 -5.85
CA ALA A 16 42.78 -17.00 -6.37
C ALA A 16 42.16 -17.88 -5.28
N GLN A 17 42.85 -18.07 -4.14
CA GLN A 17 42.33 -18.84 -3.01
C GLN A 17 41.15 -18.14 -2.32
N ARG A 18 41.19 -16.80 -2.25
CA ARG A 18 40.07 -16.01 -1.73
C ARG A 18 38.84 -16.09 -2.63
N ALA A 19 39.05 -16.11 -3.96
CA ALA A 19 37.96 -16.30 -4.91
C ALA A 19 37.31 -17.69 -4.77
N LEU A 20 38.10 -18.76 -4.59
CA LEU A 20 37.58 -20.11 -4.35
C LEU A 20 36.77 -20.19 -3.04
N LEU A 21 37.27 -19.66 -1.93
CA LEU A 21 36.52 -19.65 -0.66
C LEU A 21 35.21 -18.85 -0.77
N LYS A 22 35.21 -17.75 -1.54
CA LYS A 22 33.99 -16.98 -1.80
C LYS A 22 32.98 -17.79 -2.61
N LEU A 23 33.43 -18.51 -3.64
CA LEU A 23 32.59 -19.40 -4.43
C LEU A 23 32.04 -20.56 -3.59
N GLU A 24 32.85 -21.18 -2.74
CA GLU A 24 32.40 -22.24 -1.82
C GLU A 24 31.31 -21.73 -0.87
N GLY A 25 31.45 -20.50 -0.33
CA GLY A 25 30.41 -19.87 0.48
C GLY A 25 29.13 -19.60 -0.30
N GLN A 26 29.24 -19.17 -1.56
CA GLN A 26 28.08 -18.99 -2.44
C GLN A 26 27.39 -20.33 -2.75
N PHE A 27 28.15 -21.39 -3.03
CA PHE A 27 27.61 -22.73 -3.25
C PHE A 27 26.89 -23.28 -2.02
N ALA A 28 27.47 -23.11 -0.83
CA ALA A 28 26.82 -23.53 0.42
C ALA A 28 25.49 -22.80 0.62
N ARG A 29 25.47 -21.47 0.44
CA ARG A 29 24.24 -20.67 0.55
C ARG A 29 23.17 -21.10 -0.45
N LEU A 30 23.54 -21.28 -1.73
CA LEU A 30 22.61 -21.73 -2.77
C LEU A 30 22.07 -23.14 -2.49
N LYS A 31 22.89 -24.02 -1.92
CA LYS A 31 22.47 -25.37 -1.53
C LYS A 31 21.44 -25.34 -0.40
N ASP A 32 21.65 -24.50 0.62
CA ASP A 32 20.70 -24.32 1.71
C ASP A 32 19.38 -23.69 1.23
N GLU A 33 19.47 -22.71 0.32
CA GLU A 33 18.31 -22.09 -0.31
C GLU A 33 17.50 -23.09 -1.16
N SER A 34 18.18 -23.92 -1.97
CA SER A 34 17.54 -24.99 -2.73
C SER A 34 16.83 -26.00 -1.83
N ALA A 35 17.46 -26.39 -0.71
CA ALA A 35 16.85 -27.32 0.25
C ALA A 35 15.61 -26.71 0.92
N SER A 36 15.61 -25.41 1.21
CA SER A 36 14.44 -24.69 1.73
C SER A 36 13.30 -24.66 0.70
N LEU A 37 13.61 -24.34 -0.56
CA LEU A 37 12.64 -24.32 -1.64
C LEU A 37 12.02 -25.70 -1.91
N GLU A 38 12.81 -26.78 -1.82
CA GLU A 38 12.31 -28.15 -1.92
C GLU A 38 11.29 -28.47 -0.83
N GLN A 39 11.54 -28.04 0.42
CA GLN A 39 10.59 -28.22 1.52
C GLN A 39 9.27 -27.46 1.28
N VAL A 40 9.36 -26.22 0.79
CA VAL A 40 8.17 -25.43 0.43
C VAL A 40 7.40 -26.10 -0.70
N ASN A 41 8.08 -26.60 -1.73
CA ASN A 41 7.47 -27.31 -2.86
C ASN A 41 6.72 -28.57 -2.39
N VAL A 42 7.33 -29.38 -1.50
CA VAL A 42 6.67 -30.54 -0.89
C VAL A 42 5.39 -30.14 -0.15
N ARG A 43 5.44 -29.06 0.63
CA ARG A 43 4.27 -28.56 1.37
C ARG A 43 3.16 -28.08 0.43
N LEU A 44 3.51 -27.40 -0.67
CA LEU A 44 2.54 -26.94 -1.67
C LEU A 44 1.89 -28.12 -2.40
N LYS A 45 2.68 -29.14 -2.79
CA LYS A 45 2.14 -30.38 -3.39
C LYS A 45 1.17 -31.10 -2.46
N GLN A 46 1.45 -31.13 -1.15
CA GLN A 46 0.53 -31.68 -0.16
C GLN A 46 -0.79 -30.90 -0.10
N LYS A 47 -0.73 -29.56 -0.07
CA LYS A 47 -1.94 -28.71 -0.10
C LYS A 47 -2.77 -28.94 -1.37
N LEU A 48 -2.11 -29.01 -2.52
CA LEU A 48 -2.76 -29.22 -3.81
C LEU A 48 -3.46 -30.59 -3.83
N SER A 49 -2.80 -31.64 -3.34
CA SER A 49 -3.40 -32.98 -3.19
C SER A 49 -4.64 -33.00 -2.29
N VAL A 50 -4.65 -32.22 -1.20
CA VAL A 50 -5.83 -32.09 -0.32
C VAL A 50 -6.97 -31.38 -1.05
N LEU A 51 -6.68 -30.32 -1.81
CA LEU A 51 -7.70 -29.62 -2.60
C LEU A 51 -8.30 -30.52 -3.68
N GLU A 52 -7.46 -31.25 -4.42
CA GLU A 52 -7.89 -32.24 -5.42
C GLU A 52 -8.81 -33.32 -4.81
N ALA A 53 -8.57 -33.71 -3.55
CA ALA A 53 -9.43 -34.66 -2.85
C ALA A 53 -10.79 -34.07 -2.41
N ILE A 54 -10.84 -32.75 -2.14
CA ILE A 54 -12.04 -32.06 -1.63
C ILE A 54 -12.98 -31.63 -2.77
N VAL A 55 -12.46 -31.25 -3.94
CA VAL A 55 -13.26 -30.76 -5.08
C VAL A 55 -14.43 -31.70 -5.43
N PRO A 56 -14.24 -33.03 -5.58
CA PRO A 56 -15.35 -33.94 -5.91
C PRO A 56 -16.42 -34.06 -4.82
N VAL A 57 -16.07 -33.76 -3.56
CA VAL A 57 -17.03 -33.77 -2.45
C VAL A 57 -17.94 -32.55 -2.52
N HIS A 58 -17.37 -31.38 -2.82
CA HIS A 58 -18.14 -30.15 -3.02
C HIS A 58 -19.07 -30.26 -4.24
N GLU A 59 -18.57 -30.78 -5.36
CA GLU A 59 -19.41 -31.00 -6.57
C GLU A 59 -20.62 -31.90 -6.27
N ARG A 60 -20.45 -32.94 -5.44
CA ARG A 60 -21.56 -33.81 -5.03
C ARG A 60 -22.52 -33.17 -4.03
N GLN A 61 -22.06 -32.21 -3.23
CA GLN A 61 -22.91 -31.47 -2.30
C GLN A 61 -23.76 -30.44 -3.03
N GLU A 62 -23.21 -29.76 -4.04
CA GLU A 62 -23.97 -28.80 -4.87
C GLU A 62 -25.10 -29.48 -5.65
N VAL A 63 -24.85 -30.66 -6.24
CA VAL A 63 -25.89 -31.43 -6.95
C VAL A 63 -27.00 -31.94 -6.00
N ARG A 64 -26.73 -32.05 -4.70
CA ARG A 64 -27.69 -32.56 -3.70
C ARG A 64 -28.49 -31.49 -2.99
N LEU A 65 -28.25 -30.20 -3.22
CA LEU A 65 -29.13 -29.16 -2.70
C LEU A 65 -30.48 -29.25 -3.43
N PRO A 66 -31.56 -29.70 -2.75
CA PRO A 66 -32.88 -29.70 -3.34
C PRO A 66 -33.23 -28.24 -3.61
N SER A 67 -33.74 -27.94 -4.80
CA SER A 67 -34.38 -26.67 -5.12
C SER A 67 -35.56 -26.47 -4.15
N GLU A 68 -35.29 -25.85 -3.00
CA GLU A 68 -36.32 -25.49 -2.04
C GLU A 68 -37.26 -24.50 -2.73
N PRO A 69 -38.56 -24.79 -2.85
CA PRO A 69 -39.51 -23.84 -3.38
C PRO A 69 -39.56 -22.61 -2.45
N PRO A 70 -39.80 -21.41 -3.00
CA PRO A 70 -39.79 -20.16 -2.24
C PRO A 70 -40.85 -20.22 -1.12
N ARG A 71 -40.40 -20.43 0.12
CA ARG A 71 -41.22 -20.24 1.31
C ARG A 71 -41.27 -18.76 1.62
N SER A 72 -42.41 -18.15 1.33
CA SER A 72 -42.80 -16.82 1.80
C SER A 72 -42.89 -16.82 3.34
N PRO A 73 -42.17 -15.94 4.05
CA PRO A 73 -42.47 -15.63 5.43
C PRO A 73 -43.25 -14.31 5.48
N SER A 74 -44.58 -14.43 5.59
CA SER A 74 -45.40 -13.36 6.16
C SER A 74 -45.14 -13.33 7.66
N VAL A 75 -44.28 -12.40 8.10
CA VAL A 75 -44.13 -12.05 9.52
C VAL A 75 -44.66 -10.63 9.67
N GLU A 76 -45.87 -10.55 10.24
CA GLU A 76 -46.52 -9.32 10.67
C GLU A 76 -45.63 -8.57 11.66
N LEU A 77 -45.38 -7.30 11.33
CA LEU A 77 -44.83 -6.29 12.23
C LEU A 77 -45.77 -6.10 13.42
N SER A 78 -45.24 -6.17 14.64
CA SER A 78 -45.79 -5.46 15.79
C SER A 78 -44.85 -4.31 16.14
N GLU A 79 -45.31 -3.08 15.92
CA GLU A 79 -44.64 -1.83 16.30
C GLU A 79 -44.63 -1.66 17.83
N PRO A 80 -43.48 -1.31 18.45
CA PRO A 80 -43.45 -0.78 19.81
C PRO A 80 -43.69 0.75 19.81
N PRO A 81 -44.33 1.31 20.87
CA PRO A 81 -44.71 2.71 20.94
C PRO A 81 -43.50 3.64 21.07
N LEU A 82 -43.55 4.73 20.31
CA LEU A 82 -42.58 5.82 20.29
C LEU A 82 -42.45 6.48 21.67
N GLY A 83 -41.33 6.22 22.34
CA GLY A 83 -40.86 6.98 23.48
C GLY A 83 -40.34 8.36 23.03
N GLN A 84 -41.03 9.39 23.50
CA GLN A 84 -40.77 10.80 23.27
C GLN A 84 -39.46 11.22 23.96
N PHE A 85 -38.37 11.31 23.21
CA PHE A 85 -37.11 11.90 23.68
C PHE A 85 -37.11 13.40 23.39
N CYS A 86 -37.21 14.20 24.45
CA CYS A 86 -36.95 15.64 24.43
C CYS A 86 -35.44 15.88 24.28
N CYS A 87 -35.01 16.46 23.16
CA CYS A 87 -33.71 17.12 23.08
C CYS A 87 -33.86 18.60 23.47
N PRO A 88 -33.01 19.14 24.38
CA PRO A 88 -33.00 20.56 24.68
C PRO A 88 -32.39 21.35 23.51
N SER A 89 -33.10 22.40 23.11
CA SER A 89 -32.67 23.40 22.13
C SER A 89 -31.45 24.16 22.65
N PRO A 90 -30.36 24.31 21.88
CA PRO A 90 -29.28 25.22 22.25
C PRO A 90 -29.67 26.67 21.93
N ASP A 91 -29.42 27.55 22.90
CA ASP A 91 -29.60 29.01 22.87
C ASP A 91 -28.86 29.69 21.70
N PRO A 92 -29.48 30.62 20.97
CA PRO A 92 -28.79 31.47 20.01
C PRO A 92 -28.47 32.82 20.66
N ARG A 93 -27.37 32.92 21.42
CA ARG A 93 -26.81 34.24 21.80
C ARG A 93 -25.38 34.12 22.33
N SER A 94 -24.41 34.36 21.46
CA SER A 94 -23.08 34.85 21.84
C SER A 94 -22.47 35.60 20.66
N GLU A 95 -22.26 36.89 20.89
CA GLU A 95 -21.68 37.89 19.99
C GLU A 95 -20.19 37.66 19.67
N PRO A 96 -19.65 38.32 18.63
CA PRO A 96 -18.32 38.07 18.11
C PRO A 96 -17.25 38.87 18.88
N ARG A 97 -16.20 38.19 19.34
CA ARG A 97 -14.96 38.84 19.83
C ARG A 97 -13.72 38.29 19.12
N GLY A 98 -13.20 39.13 18.22
CA GLY A 98 -11.76 39.43 18.08
C GLY A 98 -10.89 38.46 17.26
N PRO A 99 -9.88 39.00 16.53
CA PRO A 99 -8.98 38.21 15.70
C PRO A 99 -7.84 37.65 16.57
N GLY A 100 -7.91 36.36 16.87
CA GLY A 100 -6.85 35.60 17.55
C GLY A 100 -5.81 35.13 16.54
N THR A 101 -4.57 35.55 16.74
CA THR A 101 -3.35 35.14 16.02
C THR A 101 -3.23 33.61 15.89
N GLY A 102 -2.82 33.18 14.70
CA GLY A 102 -2.76 31.78 14.28
C GLY A 102 -2.00 30.89 15.26
N SER A 103 -2.71 29.91 15.80
CA SER A 103 -2.15 28.79 16.52
C SER A 103 -1.67 27.76 15.49
N ALA A 104 -0.37 27.71 15.27
CA ALA A 104 0.27 26.66 14.51
C ALA A 104 0.07 25.33 15.25
N CYS A 105 -0.66 24.40 14.65
CA CYS A 105 -0.76 23.01 15.08
C CYS A 105 0.66 22.41 15.08
N SER A 106 1.26 22.33 16.26
CA SER A 106 2.62 21.85 16.45
C SER A 106 2.63 20.32 16.34
N SER A 107 3.04 19.81 15.18
CA SER A 107 3.32 18.39 14.90
C SER A 107 4.52 17.81 15.68
N GLY A 108 4.99 18.50 16.72
CA GLY A 108 6.25 18.23 17.43
C GLY A 108 6.23 17.05 18.43
N GLY A 109 5.07 16.43 18.69
CA GLY A 109 4.95 15.36 19.70
C GLY A 109 5.47 13.97 19.26
N ILE A 110 5.47 13.68 17.95
CA ILE A 110 5.70 12.32 17.45
C ILE A 110 7.20 12.02 17.25
N HIS A 111 8.00 13.02 16.90
CA HIS A 111 9.46 12.86 16.75
C HIS A 111 10.17 12.57 18.09
N ALA A 112 9.63 13.03 19.22
CA ALA A 112 10.19 12.78 20.55
C ALA A 112 10.11 11.29 20.98
N LEU A 113 9.04 10.58 20.60
CA LEU A 113 8.87 9.15 20.89
C LEU A 113 9.80 8.27 20.04
N ALA A 114 10.05 8.64 18.78
CA ALA A 114 10.99 7.92 17.90
C ALA A 114 12.45 8.05 18.40
N ALA A 115 12.83 9.21 18.95
CA ALA A 115 14.16 9.42 19.54
C ALA A 115 14.38 8.58 20.81
N ALA A 116 13.36 8.47 21.69
CA ALA A 116 13.42 7.66 22.90
C ALA A 116 13.57 6.15 22.60
N ARG A 117 12.96 5.67 21.51
CA ARG A 117 13.07 4.27 21.06
C ARG A 117 14.46 3.90 20.53
N ARG A 118 15.23 4.85 19.99
CA ARG A 118 16.62 4.61 19.58
C ARG A 118 17.57 4.45 20.77
N ALA A 119 17.22 4.98 21.94
CA ALA A 119 18.06 4.91 23.14
C ALA A 119 17.98 3.54 23.86
N SER A 120 16.95 2.72 23.60
CA SER A 120 16.75 1.46 24.33
C SER A 120 17.48 0.25 23.75
N GLY A 121 18.19 0.38 22.63
CA GLY A 121 19.05 -0.66 22.07
C GLY A 121 18.37 -1.97 21.66
N SER A 122 17.04 -2.05 21.76
CA SER A 122 16.28 -3.20 21.24
C SER A 122 16.30 -3.13 19.72
N PRO A 123 16.77 -4.17 19.02
CA PRO A 123 16.58 -4.25 17.57
C PRO A 123 15.07 -4.12 17.32
N GLY A 124 14.71 -3.15 16.47
CA GLY A 124 13.32 -3.00 16.03
C GLY A 124 12.85 -4.27 15.31
N PRO A 125 11.53 -4.43 15.11
CA PRO A 125 11.02 -5.48 14.24
C PRO A 125 11.68 -5.37 12.86
N SER A 126 11.97 -6.51 12.22
CA SER A 126 12.49 -6.50 10.85
C SER A 126 11.45 -5.95 9.88
N ASP A 127 11.91 -5.43 8.73
CA ASP A 127 11.00 -4.92 7.69
C ASP A 127 10.00 -6.00 7.24
N ASP A 128 10.45 -7.26 7.13
CA ASP A 128 9.60 -8.41 6.82
C ASP A 128 8.52 -8.67 7.88
N GLU A 129 8.84 -8.45 9.17
CA GLU A 129 7.88 -8.62 10.27
C GLU A 129 6.83 -7.50 10.24
N VAL A 130 7.26 -6.26 10.01
CA VAL A 130 6.36 -5.10 9.86
C VAL A 130 5.43 -5.32 8.68
N HIS A 131 5.97 -5.74 7.53
CA HIS A 131 5.21 -6.04 6.32
C HIS A 131 4.20 -7.18 6.54
N SER A 132 4.63 -8.30 7.14
CA SER A 132 3.77 -9.44 7.45
C SER A 132 2.67 -9.08 8.46
N ARG A 133 2.95 -8.19 9.41
CA ARG A 133 1.94 -7.71 10.36
C ARG A 133 0.94 -6.78 9.67
N TRP A 134 1.41 -5.89 8.79
CA TRP A 134 0.55 -5.04 7.98
C TRP A 134 -0.43 -5.86 7.12
N ILE A 135 0.07 -6.83 6.34
CA ILE A 135 -0.79 -7.70 5.49
C ILE A 135 -1.85 -8.40 6.34
N ARG A 136 -1.48 -8.92 7.52
CA ARG A 136 -2.45 -9.58 8.42
C ARG A 136 -3.53 -8.62 8.92
N SER A 137 -3.17 -7.41 9.33
CA SER A 137 -4.13 -6.38 9.74
C SER A 137 -5.06 -5.99 8.59
N TRP A 138 -4.52 -5.83 7.38
CA TRP A 138 -5.31 -5.52 6.19
C TRP A 138 -6.27 -6.66 5.82
N LEU A 139 -5.80 -7.90 5.78
CA LEU A 139 -6.65 -9.07 5.48
C LEU A 139 -7.76 -9.26 6.51
N LYS A 140 -7.48 -8.99 7.78
CA LYS A 140 -8.50 -8.98 8.83
C LYS A 140 -9.56 -7.91 8.54
N TRP A 141 -9.13 -6.69 8.21
CA TRP A 141 -10.04 -5.61 7.83
C TRP A 141 -10.89 -5.96 6.62
N ALA A 142 -10.30 -6.46 5.53
CA ALA A 142 -11.03 -6.81 4.32
C ALA A 142 -12.11 -7.89 4.58
N ARG A 143 -11.79 -8.91 5.39
CA ARG A 143 -12.75 -9.97 5.77
C ARG A 143 -13.88 -9.43 6.64
N GLU A 144 -13.57 -8.66 7.68
CA GLU A 144 -14.58 -8.05 8.56
C GLU A 144 -15.47 -7.08 7.77
N GLY A 145 -14.86 -6.26 6.92
CA GLY A 145 -15.53 -5.34 6.00
C GLY A 145 -16.49 -6.07 5.06
N ALA A 146 -16.07 -7.19 4.46
CA ALA A 146 -16.92 -8.00 3.58
C ALA A 146 -18.16 -8.53 4.30
N LEU A 147 -17.99 -9.08 5.52
CA LEU A 147 -19.10 -9.58 6.33
C LEU A 147 -20.09 -8.47 6.72
N LEU A 148 -19.56 -7.31 7.14
CA LEU A 148 -20.38 -6.16 7.52
C LEU A 148 -21.10 -5.56 6.30
N LEU A 149 -20.44 -5.52 5.15
CA LEU A 149 -20.99 -5.02 3.89
C LEU A 149 -22.14 -5.91 3.42
N ALA A 150 -21.94 -7.22 3.37
CA ALA A 150 -22.99 -8.17 3.00
C ALA A 150 -24.22 -8.08 3.93
N ALA A 151 -23.98 -7.94 5.24
CA ALA A 151 -25.05 -7.75 6.22
C ALA A 151 -25.81 -6.44 6.00
N TYR A 152 -25.10 -5.33 5.74
CA TYR A 152 -25.69 -4.02 5.46
C TYR A 152 -26.50 -4.03 4.15
N GLU A 153 -26.01 -4.68 3.10
CA GLU A 153 -26.71 -4.78 1.82
C GLU A 153 -27.98 -5.63 1.91
N THR A 154 -27.97 -6.65 2.77
CA THR A 154 -29.17 -7.46 3.04
C THR A 154 -30.17 -6.71 3.93
N ARG A 155 -29.68 -5.97 4.93
CA ARG A 155 -30.50 -5.25 5.92
C ARG A 155 -29.81 -3.93 6.30
N PRO A 156 -30.13 -2.82 5.61
CA PRO A 156 -29.52 -1.53 5.90
C PRO A 156 -29.78 -1.11 7.35
N SER A 157 -28.71 -0.95 8.12
CA SER A 157 -28.77 -0.55 9.53
C SER A 157 -27.55 0.28 9.90
N GLU A 158 -27.77 1.38 10.62
CA GLU A 158 -26.72 2.26 11.13
C GLU A 158 -25.73 1.52 12.04
N ARG A 159 -26.19 0.46 12.72
CA ARG A 159 -25.33 -0.40 13.54
C ARG A 159 -24.18 -1.01 12.73
N TYR A 160 -24.41 -1.40 11.47
CA TYR A 160 -23.36 -1.97 10.63
C TYR A 160 -22.36 -0.91 10.19
N LEU A 161 -22.84 0.30 9.84
CA LEU A 161 -21.97 1.42 9.49
C LEU A 161 -21.04 1.79 10.66
N LYS A 162 -21.59 1.90 11.87
CA LYS A 162 -20.80 2.15 13.07
C LYS A 162 -19.74 1.07 13.31
N ARG A 163 -20.07 -0.21 13.10
CA ARG A 163 -19.10 -1.31 13.21
C ARG A 163 -18.04 -1.28 12.12
N MET A 164 -18.36 -0.83 10.91
CA MET A 164 -17.37 -0.62 9.85
C MET A 164 -16.39 0.49 10.25
N GLU A 165 -16.89 1.60 10.81
CA GLU A 165 -16.05 2.69 11.31
C GLU A 165 -15.14 2.24 12.46
N GLU A 166 -15.67 1.47 13.41
CA GLU A 166 -14.87 0.89 14.50
C GLU A 166 -13.75 -0.02 13.98
N ALA A 167 -14.05 -0.90 13.02
CA ALA A 167 -13.07 -1.78 12.41
C ALA A 167 -12.03 -1.01 11.55
N HIS A 168 -12.45 0.06 10.87
CA HIS A 168 -11.53 0.95 10.16
C HIS A 168 -10.59 1.69 11.12
N HIS A 169 -11.12 2.21 12.23
CA HIS A 169 -10.29 2.84 13.27
C HIS A 169 -9.29 1.86 13.86
N ALA A 170 -9.66 0.59 14.06
CA ALA A 170 -8.74 -0.44 14.52
C ALA A 170 -7.59 -0.68 13.52
N LEU A 171 -7.88 -0.73 12.22
CA LEU A 171 -6.85 -0.81 11.17
C LEU A 171 -5.92 0.41 11.22
N MET A 172 -6.46 1.62 11.34
CA MET A 172 -5.65 2.84 11.41
C MET A 172 -4.79 2.89 12.67
N ALA A 173 -5.29 2.37 13.80
CA ALA A 173 -4.49 2.20 15.02
C ALA A 173 -3.30 1.25 14.78
N ASP A 174 -3.50 0.15 14.06
CA ASP A 174 -2.41 -0.75 13.66
C ASP A 174 -1.39 -0.07 12.76
N VAL A 175 -1.82 0.75 11.78
CA VAL A 175 -0.92 1.55 10.92
C VAL A 175 -0.03 2.46 11.76
N VAL A 176 -0.60 3.16 12.73
CA VAL A 176 0.14 4.04 13.65
C VAL A 176 1.11 3.22 14.51
N ALA A 177 0.66 2.09 15.07
CA ALA A 177 1.49 1.23 15.92
C ALA A 177 2.67 0.59 15.18
N LEU A 178 2.49 0.28 13.90
CA LEU A 178 3.53 -0.23 13.01
C LEU A 178 4.54 0.84 12.59
N ASN A 179 4.32 2.10 12.95
CA ASN A 179 5.22 3.20 12.62
C ASN A 179 5.44 3.31 11.10
N LEU A 180 4.40 3.02 10.32
CA LEU A 180 4.38 3.19 8.86
C LEU A 180 4.28 4.68 8.54
N HIS A 181 5.25 5.46 9.01
CA HIS A 181 5.33 6.91 8.80
C HIS A 181 5.53 7.26 7.33
N HIS A 182 6.15 6.35 6.58
CA HIS A 182 6.15 6.41 5.12
C HIS A 182 4.88 5.73 4.62
N ARG A 183 3.79 6.48 4.61
CA ARG A 183 2.57 6.10 3.87
C ARG A 183 2.93 5.64 2.45
N GLU A 184 4.01 6.18 1.90
CA GLU A 184 4.62 5.85 0.60
C GLU A 184 5.07 4.40 0.46
N LEU A 185 5.46 3.70 1.55
CA LEU A 185 5.72 2.27 1.51
C LEU A 185 4.43 1.46 1.27
N ILE A 186 3.26 2.02 1.59
CA ILE A 186 1.98 1.43 1.21
C ILE A 186 1.73 1.59 -0.30
N SER A 187 2.29 2.63 -0.94
CA SER A 187 2.18 2.85 -2.38
C SER A 187 2.89 1.76 -3.20
N ASN A 188 3.92 1.10 -2.65
CA ASN A 188 4.64 0.01 -3.31
C ASN A 188 3.91 -1.34 -3.24
N MET A 189 2.75 -1.43 -2.59
CA MET A 189 1.91 -2.64 -2.66
C MET A 189 0.83 -2.53 -3.74
N SER A 190 0.86 -1.47 -4.56
CA SER A 190 0.13 -1.48 -5.83
C SER A 190 0.62 -2.70 -6.61
N ASN A 191 -0.30 -3.59 -6.98
CA ASN A 191 -0.05 -4.88 -7.64
C ASN A 191 0.37 -6.05 -6.74
N LEU A 192 0.38 -5.94 -5.40
CA LEU A 192 0.54 -7.13 -4.56
C LEU A 192 -0.76 -7.95 -4.56
N ASN A 193 -0.72 -9.17 -5.11
CA ASN A 193 -1.81 -10.12 -4.95
C ASN A 193 -1.68 -10.77 -3.56
N LEU A 194 -2.69 -10.57 -2.72
CA LEU A 194 -2.66 -10.99 -1.32
C LEU A 194 -2.93 -12.48 -1.11
N ASP A 195 -3.42 -13.19 -2.13
CA ASP A 195 -3.56 -14.65 -2.11
C ASP A 195 -2.24 -15.34 -2.43
N THR A 196 -1.50 -14.83 -3.42
CA THR A 196 -0.22 -15.42 -3.86
C THR A 196 0.98 -14.86 -3.09
N GLY A 197 0.88 -13.63 -2.61
CA GLY A 197 2.01 -12.87 -2.06
C GLY A 197 3.00 -12.39 -3.13
N GLU A 198 2.62 -12.46 -4.42
CA GLU A 198 3.45 -12.06 -5.55
C GLU A 198 2.96 -10.73 -6.15
N GLU A 199 3.88 -10.00 -6.77
CA GLU A 199 3.53 -8.82 -7.58
C GLU A 199 2.90 -9.28 -8.89
N GLU A 200 1.62 -8.98 -9.07
CA GLU A 200 0.83 -9.35 -10.24
C GLU A 200 0.02 -8.14 -10.71
N THR A 201 0.06 -7.87 -12.02
CA THR A 201 -0.77 -6.82 -12.61
C THR A 201 -2.24 -7.26 -12.60
N PRO A 202 -3.16 -6.47 -12.02
CA PRO A 202 -4.59 -6.78 -12.08
C PRO A 202 -5.10 -6.88 -13.52
N PRO A 203 -6.16 -7.67 -13.79
CA PRO A 203 -6.75 -7.77 -15.13
C PRO A 203 -7.16 -6.41 -15.71
N ASP A 204 -7.20 -6.33 -17.04
CA ASP A 204 -7.74 -5.16 -17.72
C ASP A 204 -9.18 -4.88 -17.25
N ASN A 205 -9.49 -3.61 -16.99
CA ASN A 205 -10.77 -3.12 -16.43
C ASN A 205 -11.02 -3.44 -14.94
N PHE A 206 -10.13 -4.14 -14.24
CA PHE A 206 -10.31 -4.45 -12.81
C PHE A 206 -10.62 -3.20 -11.98
N TRP A 207 -9.81 -2.15 -12.12
CA TRP A 207 -10.02 -0.89 -11.40
C TRP A 207 -11.27 -0.12 -11.85
N GLN A 208 -11.75 -0.35 -13.08
CA GLN A 208 -13.03 0.20 -13.56
C GLN A 208 -14.20 -0.49 -12.87
N GLU A 209 -14.16 -1.80 -12.69
CA GLU A 209 -15.16 -2.55 -11.92
C GLU A 209 -15.18 -2.11 -10.45
N VAL A 210 -14.00 -1.95 -9.84
CA VAL A 210 -13.88 -1.40 -8.48
C VAL A 210 -14.52 -0.02 -8.40
N ALA A 211 -14.15 0.90 -9.31
CA ALA A 211 -14.69 2.26 -9.32
C ALA A 211 -16.22 2.30 -9.54
N ASN A 212 -16.74 1.44 -10.41
CA ASN A 212 -18.19 1.30 -10.63
C ASN A 212 -18.89 0.77 -9.37
N GLY A 213 -18.28 -0.20 -8.69
CA GLY A 213 -18.76 -0.78 -7.44
C GLY A 213 -18.84 0.21 -6.27
N LEU A 214 -18.05 1.28 -6.30
CA LEU A 214 -18.12 2.36 -5.30
C LEU A 214 -19.40 3.19 -5.39
N ARG A 215 -20.15 3.11 -6.50
CA ARG A 215 -21.39 3.88 -6.76
C ARG A 215 -21.21 5.38 -6.48
N LEU A 216 -20.20 5.97 -7.11
CA LEU A 216 -19.80 7.35 -6.87
C LEU A 216 -20.88 8.34 -7.34
N SER A 217 -21.09 9.40 -6.55
CA SER A 217 -21.95 10.52 -6.96
C SER A 217 -21.26 11.35 -8.05
N PRO A 218 -22.02 12.17 -8.82
CA PRO A 218 -21.43 13.08 -9.80
C PRO A 218 -20.41 14.04 -9.20
N GLU A 219 -20.65 14.52 -7.97
CA GLU A 219 -19.73 15.40 -7.23
C GLU A 219 -18.43 14.67 -6.85
N GLN A 220 -18.52 13.42 -6.39
CA GLN A 220 -17.35 12.60 -6.09
C GLN A 220 -16.51 12.33 -7.35
N VAL A 221 -17.15 12.06 -8.50
CA VAL A 221 -16.44 11.90 -9.77
C VAL A 221 -15.77 13.20 -10.21
N ALA A 222 -16.41 14.37 -10.01
CA ALA A 222 -15.79 15.66 -10.26
C ALA A 222 -14.56 15.88 -9.35
N ALA A 223 -14.64 15.49 -8.07
CA ALA A 223 -13.49 15.52 -7.16
C ALA A 223 -12.34 14.62 -7.64
N CYS A 224 -12.64 13.40 -8.08
CA CYS A 224 -11.65 12.49 -8.69
C CYS A 224 -10.96 13.13 -9.91
N ARG A 225 -11.72 13.77 -10.81
CA ARG A 225 -11.16 14.46 -11.99
C ARG A 225 -10.24 15.61 -11.59
N THR A 226 -10.64 16.43 -10.64
CA THR A 226 -9.83 17.55 -10.14
C THR A 226 -8.52 17.05 -9.52
N THR A 227 -8.60 16.04 -8.65
CA THR A 227 -7.41 15.43 -8.04
C THR A 227 -6.51 14.77 -9.08
N LEU A 228 -7.07 14.08 -10.08
CA LEU A 228 -6.30 13.48 -11.17
C LEU A 228 -5.61 14.53 -12.05
N SER A 229 -6.28 15.66 -12.32
CA SER A 229 -5.68 16.78 -13.05
C SER A 229 -4.49 17.36 -12.28
N LEU A 230 -4.66 17.60 -10.98
CA LEU A 230 -3.59 18.11 -10.11
C LEU A 230 -2.41 17.12 -10.00
N TYR A 231 -2.71 15.82 -9.87
CA TYR A 231 -1.70 14.76 -9.89
C TYR A 231 -0.90 14.79 -11.20
N ARG A 232 -1.58 14.83 -12.35
CA ARG A 232 -0.93 14.83 -13.68
C ARG A 232 -0.04 16.07 -13.87
N GLU A 233 -0.51 17.24 -13.46
CA GLU A 233 0.26 18.48 -13.53
C GLU A 233 1.55 18.37 -12.71
N ARG A 234 1.45 17.97 -11.45
CA ARG A 234 2.63 17.83 -10.56
C ARG A 234 3.57 16.71 -11.03
N MET A 235 3.02 15.57 -11.41
CA MET A 235 3.80 14.43 -11.88
C MET A 235 4.54 14.75 -13.19
N ALA A 236 3.96 15.54 -14.08
CA ALA A 236 4.63 15.97 -15.31
C ALA A 236 5.91 16.75 -15.02
N ALA A 237 5.90 17.65 -14.02
CA ALA A 237 7.07 18.39 -13.59
C ALA A 237 8.13 17.45 -12.97
N VAL A 238 7.72 16.56 -12.06
CA VAL A 238 8.59 15.56 -11.41
C VAL A 238 9.29 14.69 -12.46
N LEU A 239 8.55 14.16 -13.44
CA LEU A 239 9.10 13.32 -14.50
C LEU A 239 10.04 14.09 -15.45
N ALA A 240 9.75 15.36 -15.75
CA ALA A 240 10.62 16.19 -16.57
C ALA A 240 11.97 16.46 -15.88
N GLU A 241 11.93 16.78 -14.58
CA GLU A 241 13.12 16.93 -13.74
C GLU A 241 13.91 15.63 -13.64
N ARG A 242 13.24 14.49 -13.37
CA ARG A 242 13.87 13.16 -13.29
C ARG A 242 14.64 12.81 -14.56
N ARG A 243 14.07 13.08 -15.74
CA ARG A 243 14.77 12.85 -17.03
C ARG A 243 16.03 13.70 -17.13
N THR A 244 15.97 14.96 -16.66
CA THR A 244 17.10 15.89 -16.69
C THR A 244 18.21 15.43 -15.74
N LEU A 245 17.86 15.08 -14.50
CA LEU A 245 18.80 14.56 -13.51
C LEU A 245 19.43 13.23 -13.95
N ALA A 246 18.64 12.32 -14.53
CA ALA A 246 19.15 11.06 -15.08
C ALA A 246 20.17 11.30 -16.21
N ALA A 247 19.92 12.25 -17.10
CA ALA A 247 20.86 12.61 -18.16
C ALA A 247 22.16 13.24 -17.60
N GLN A 248 22.06 14.06 -16.55
CA GLN A 248 23.22 14.62 -15.85
C GLN A 248 24.05 13.54 -15.16
N LEU A 249 23.39 12.58 -14.51
CA LEU A 249 24.06 11.46 -13.85
C LEU A 249 24.83 10.61 -14.86
N ASP A 250 24.20 10.26 -15.99
CA ASP A 250 24.85 9.53 -17.08
C ASP A 250 26.06 10.28 -17.66
N ALA A 251 25.93 11.60 -17.86
CA ALA A 251 27.03 12.43 -18.31
C ALA A 251 28.21 12.43 -17.31
N CYS A 252 27.93 12.53 -16.01
CA CYS A 252 28.95 12.46 -14.95
C CYS A 252 29.66 11.10 -14.93
N MET A 253 28.89 10.01 -15.01
CA MET A 253 29.43 8.64 -15.05
C MET A 253 30.33 8.45 -16.28
N ARG A 254 29.88 8.85 -17.47
CA ARG A 254 30.69 8.76 -18.69
C ARG A 254 31.98 9.58 -18.60
N ALA A 255 31.92 10.79 -18.04
CA ALA A 255 33.10 11.63 -17.84
C ALA A 255 34.10 11.00 -16.86
N LEU A 256 33.62 10.38 -15.78
CA LEU A 256 34.45 9.63 -14.83
C LEU A 256 35.11 8.43 -15.51
N THR A 257 34.36 7.61 -16.26
CA THR A 257 34.91 6.44 -16.97
C THR A 257 35.97 6.84 -18.00
N GLN A 258 35.75 7.92 -18.76
CA GLN A 258 36.75 8.44 -19.70
C GLN A 258 38.03 8.90 -18.99
N LYS A 259 37.91 9.49 -17.79
CA LYS A 259 39.07 9.90 -16.98
C LYS A 259 39.84 8.70 -16.42
N GLU A 260 39.15 7.62 -16.07
CA GLU A 260 39.80 6.39 -15.61
C GLU A 260 40.53 5.65 -16.73
N ALA A 261 39.99 5.68 -17.95
CA ALA A 261 40.64 5.10 -19.12
C ALA A 261 41.92 5.83 -19.55
N GLY A 262 42.06 7.13 -19.23
CA GLY A 262 43.19 7.98 -19.61
C GLY A 262 44.52 7.69 -18.90
N GLY A 263 44.57 6.72 -17.98
CA GLY A 263 45.78 6.29 -17.29
C GLY A 263 46.18 7.16 -16.07
N PRO A 264 47.00 6.62 -15.16
CA PRO A 264 47.28 7.21 -13.83
C PRO A 264 48.15 8.47 -13.86
N ALA A 265 48.78 8.82 -14.98
CA ALA A 265 49.79 9.87 -15.05
C ALA A 265 49.26 11.29 -15.37
N ALA A 266 47.99 11.46 -15.75
CA ALA A 266 47.48 12.73 -16.28
C ALA A 266 46.17 13.26 -15.65
N ALA A 267 45.59 12.55 -14.69
CA ALA A 267 44.32 12.97 -14.08
C ALA A 267 44.57 13.98 -12.95
N SER A 268 44.27 15.26 -13.20
CA SER A 268 44.15 16.27 -12.15
C SER A 268 43.09 15.85 -11.14
N GLY A 269 43.51 15.44 -9.93
CA GLY A 269 42.62 14.91 -8.87
C GLY A 269 41.39 15.79 -8.61
N ARG A 270 41.57 17.11 -8.70
CA ARG A 270 40.48 18.09 -8.56
C ARG A 270 39.29 17.87 -9.49
N ARG A 271 39.49 17.49 -10.76
CA ARG A 271 38.37 17.29 -11.69
C ARG A 271 37.59 16.01 -11.37
N ARG A 272 38.29 14.96 -10.92
CA ARG A 272 37.65 13.72 -10.47
C ARG A 272 36.82 13.96 -9.21
N GLU A 273 37.38 14.67 -8.23
CA GLU A 273 36.68 15.08 -7.02
C GLU A 273 35.42 15.89 -7.35
N GLN A 274 35.54 16.87 -8.25
CA GLN A 274 34.40 17.67 -8.70
C GLN A 274 33.30 16.79 -9.34
N LEU A 275 33.65 15.89 -10.25
CA LEU A 275 32.67 15.00 -10.89
C LEU A 275 31.99 14.05 -9.88
N THR A 276 32.72 13.65 -8.84
CA THR A 276 32.16 12.81 -7.76
C THR A 276 31.16 13.60 -6.92
N LEU A 277 31.48 14.85 -6.58
CA LEU A 277 30.57 15.76 -5.87
C LEU A 277 29.32 16.09 -6.70
N GLU A 278 29.48 16.36 -8.00
CA GLU A 278 28.34 16.58 -8.93
C GLU A 278 27.45 15.34 -8.98
N MET A 279 28.03 14.13 -9.05
CA MET A 279 27.29 12.87 -9.01
C MET A 279 26.50 12.68 -7.70
N GLU A 280 27.12 12.96 -6.55
CA GLU A 280 26.45 12.90 -5.24
C GLU A 280 25.28 13.88 -5.16
N GLN A 281 25.45 15.11 -5.63
CA GLN A 281 24.39 16.13 -5.68
C GLN A 281 23.21 15.69 -6.57
N VAL A 282 23.49 15.17 -7.76
CA VAL A 282 22.45 14.66 -8.66
C VAL A 282 21.73 13.46 -8.04
N SER A 283 22.45 12.59 -7.34
CA SER A 283 21.83 11.45 -6.64
C SER A 283 20.91 11.88 -5.49
N ALA A 284 21.28 12.91 -4.74
CA ALA A 284 20.45 13.48 -3.68
C ALA A 284 19.19 14.14 -4.28
N ALA A 285 19.33 14.90 -5.36
CA ALA A 285 18.19 15.50 -6.07
C ALA A 285 17.23 14.43 -6.63
N LEU A 286 17.75 13.30 -7.13
CA LEU A 286 16.91 12.17 -7.55
C LEU A 286 16.13 11.56 -6.37
N ALA A 287 16.73 11.47 -5.18
CA ALA A 287 16.04 10.99 -3.98
C ALA A 287 14.91 11.95 -3.56
N ASP A 288 15.15 13.26 -3.59
CA ASP A 288 14.12 14.28 -3.32
C ASP A 288 12.98 14.25 -4.35
N ASN A 289 13.31 13.98 -5.61
CA ASN A 289 12.34 13.81 -6.68
C ASN A 289 11.44 12.58 -6.46
N VAL A 290 11.99 11.45 -5.98
CA VAL A 290 11.21 10.27 -5.57
C VAL A 290 10.27 10.58 -4.40
N ALA A 291 10.73 11.35 -3.39
CA ALA A 291 9.85 11.78 -2.30
C ALA A 291 8.71 12.67 -2.82
N THR A 292 8.99 13.54 -3.79
CA THR A 292 7.97 14.38 -4.43
C THR A 292 6.98 13.54 -5.25
N GLU A 293 7.44 12.47 -5.90
CA GLU A 293 6.59 11.49 -6.58
C GLU A 293 5.60 10.85 -5.61
N GLY A 294 6.07 10.39 -4.45
CA GLY A 294 5.23 9.80 -3.42
C GLY A 294 4.22 10.76 -2.81
N GLN A 295 4.58 12.06 -2.65
CA GLN A 295 3.65 13.13 -2.29
C GLN A 295 2.57 13.37 -3.36
N CYS A 296 2.91 13.26 -4.65
CA CYS A 296 1.92 13.37 -5.72
C CYS A 296 0.90 12.22 -5.62
N VAL A 297 1.36 10.97 -5.41
CA VAL A 297 0.48 9.81 -5.20
C VAL A 297 -0.33 9.93 -3.90
N ALA A 298 0.18 10.65 -2.89
CA ALA A 298 -0.56 10.93 -1.65
C ALA A 298 -1.86 11.70 -1.91
N LEU A 299 -1.94 12.55 -2.93
CA LEU A 299 -3.17 13.29 -3.27
C LEU A 299 -4.37 12.38 -3.52
N ALA A 300 -4.17 11.27 -4.25
CA ALA A 300 -5.24 10.30 -4.53
C ALA A 300 -5.67 9.56 -3.24
N ARG A 301 -4.71 9.23 -2.38
CA ARG A 301 -4.96 8.56 -1.10
C ARG A 301 -5.67 9.46 -0.10
N ASP A 302 -5.26 10.73 -0.03
CA ASP A 302 -5.88 11.72 0.82
C ASP A 302 -7.31 11.99 0.37
N LEU A 303 -7.57 12.04 -0.94
CA LEU A 303 -8.93 12.11 -1.47
C LEU A 303 -9.77 10.91 -1.02
N LEU A 304 -9.29 9.67 -1.19
CA LEU A 304 -10.04 8.47 -0.78
C LEU A 304 -10.20 8.32 0.74
N GLY A 305 -9.30 8.90 1.53
CA GLY A 305 -9.41 8.98 2.99
C GLY A 305 -10.16 10.21 3.51
N SER A 306 -10.57 11.12 2.62
CA SER A 306 -11.29 12.34 2.98
C SER A 306 -12.78 12.05 3.24
N PRO A 307 -13.52 12.96 3.90
CA PRO A 307 -14.96 12.79 4.12
C PRO A 307 -15.78 12.87 2.82
N VAL A 308 -15.14 13.14 1.67
CA VAL A 308 -15.78 13.03 0.36
C VAL A 308 -16.28 11.61 0.12
N PHE A 309 -15.59 10.59 0.63
CA PHE A 309 -16.00 9.19 0.54
C PHE A 309 -16.54 8.73 1.88
N SER A 310 -17.69 8.07 1.85
CA SER A 310 -18.27 7.48 3.06
C SER A 310 -17.47 6.26 3.52
N CYS A 311 -17.52 5.92 4.81
CA CYS A 311 -16.92 4.69 5.33
C CYS A 311 -17.41 3.45 4.55
N LEU A 312 -18.69 3.40 4.19
CA LEU A 312 -19.27 2.34 3.37
C LEU A 312 -18.57 2.20 2.01
N GLN A 313 -18.27 3.32 1.35
CA GLN A 313 -17.54 3.30 0.07
C GLN A 313 -16.10 2.83 0.26
N CYS A 314 -15.41 3.24 1.33
CA CYS A 314 -14.06 2.75 1.63
C CYS A 314 -14.03 1.23 1.87
N VAL A 315 -15.03 0.70 2.60
CA VAL A 315 -15.20 -0.75 2.79
C VAL A 315 -15.46 -1.44 1.46
N ARG A 316 -16.41 -0.94 0.65
CA ARG A 316 -16.69 -1.50 -0.68
C ARG A 316 -15.45 -1.55 -1.56
N GLY A 317 -14.69 -0.45 -1.62
CA GLY A 317 -13.44 -0.40 -2.38
C GLY A 317 -12.44 -1.45 -1.90
N THR A 318 -12.30 -1.63 -0.59
CA THR A 318 -11.44 -2.66 -0.01
C THR A 318 -11.89 -4.07 -0.39
N VAL A 319 -13.19 -4.36 -0.29
CA VAL A 319 -13.73 -5.70 -0.54
C VAL A 319 -13.67 -6.06 -2.02
N ILE A 320 -14.03 -5.12 -2.90
CA ILE A 320 -14.07 -5.36 -4.35
C ILE A 320 -12.66 -5.40 -4.95
N SER A 321 -11.69 -4.71 -4.35
CA SER A 321 -10.29 -4.77 -4.82
C SER A 321 -9.58 -6.08 -4.48
N TYR A 322 -10.14 -6.93 -3.61
CA TYR A 322 -9.57 -8.25 -3.33
C TYR A 322 -9.52 -9.12 -4.61
N PRO A 323 -8.40 -9.81 -4.90
CA PRO A 323 -7.26 -10.10 -4.02
C PRO A 323 -6.13 -9.06 -4.03
N TYR A 324 -6.26 -7.97 -4.78
CA TYR A 324 -5.25 -6.92 -4.84
C TYR A 324 -5.41 -5.90 -3.73
N MET A 325 -4.31 -5.26 -3.35
CA MET A 325 -4.38 -4.11 -2.47
C MET A 325 -4.96 -2.89 -3.24
N PRO A 326 -5.91 -2.11 -2.67
CA PRO A 326 -6.51 -0.98 -3.36
C PRO A 326 -5.47 0.05 -3.81
N ASP A 327 -5.37 0.22 -5.13
CA ASP A 327 -4.56 1.29 -5.72
C ASP A 327 -5.41 2.56 -5.84
N ALA A 328 -5.10 3.52 -4.98
CA ALA A 328 -5.81 4.78 -4.92
C ALA A 328 -5.77 5.57 -6.24
N LEU A 329 -4.63 5.58 -6.92
CA LEU A 329 -4.47 6.32 -8.16
C LEU A 329 -5.22 5.62 -9.31
N ALA A 330 -5.16 4.29 -9.36
CA ALA A 330 -5.89 3.52 -10.36
C ALA A 330 -7.41 3.67 -10.18
N ILE A 331 -7.91 3.60 -8.94
CA ILE A 331 -9.33 3.83 -8.62
C ILE A 331 -9.77 5.24 -9.01
N VAL A 332 -8.99 6.28 -8.65
CA VAL A 332 -9.31 7.68 -9.02
C VAL A 332 -9.29 7.86 -10.55
N THR A 333 -8.33 7.26 -11.24
CA THR A 333 -8.22 7.31 -12.70
C THR A 333 -9.42 6.63 -13.37
N ALA A 334 -9.80 5.44 -12.91
CA ALA A 334 -10.95 4.72 -13.41
C ALA A 334 -12.28 5.44 -13.13
N ALA A 335 -12.44 5.98 -11.92
CA ALA A 335 -13.60 6.79 -11.54
C ALA A 335 -13.75 8.04 -12.42
N ALA A 336 -12.65 8.74 -12.72
CA ALA A 336 -12.66 9.91 -13.58
C ALA A 336 -13.10 9.60 -15.03
N ALA A 337 -12.81 8.39 -15.51
CA ALA A 337 -13.14 7.92 -16.86
C ALA A 337 -14.57 7.39 -17.01
N ALA A 338 -15.18 6.84 -15.96
CA ALA A 338 -16.47 6.13 -16.04
C ALA A 338 -17.65 6.97 -16.61
N GLN A 339 -17.61 8.30 -16.51
CA GLN A 339 -18.70 9.19 -16.95
C GLN A 339 -18.54 9.73 -18.38
N THR A 340 -17.41 9.56 -19.06
CA THR A 340 -17.30 9.99 -20.47
C THR A 340 -18.02 9.03 -21.41
N ALA A 341 -18.25 7.79 -21.00
CA ALA A 341 -18.83 6.75 -21.85
C ALA A 341 -20.37 6.78 -21.93
N THR A 342 -21.07 7.40 -20.97
CA THR A 342 -22.54 7.36 -20.90
C THR A 342 -23.25 8.52 -21.62
N GLY A 343 -22.51 9.52 -22.11
CA GLY A 343 -23.08 10.75 -22.69
C GLY A 343 -23.43 10.71 -24.19
N ASP A 344 -22.78 9.86 -25.00
CA ASP A 344 -22.84 9.95 -26.47
C ASP A 344 -23.82 8.95 -27.14
N GLY A 345 -24.59 8.18 -26.36
CA GLY A 345 -25.44 7.10 -26.88
C GLY A 345 -26.91 7.44 -27.16
N SER A 346 -27.39 8.66 -26.85
CA SER A 346 -28.83 9.01 -26.91
C SER A 346 -29.21 9.90 -28.12
N GLY A 347 -28.56 9.71 -29.25
CA GLY A 347 -28.75 10.52 -30.46
C GLY A 347 -28.91 9.74 -31.76
N ALA A 348 -29.54 8.56 -31.73
CA ALA A 348 -29.89 7.78 -32.92
C ALA A 348 -31.38 7.41 -32.94
#